data_AF-A0A2T4URZ1-F1
#
_entry.id   AF-A0A2T4URZ1-F1
#
_cell.length_a   1.000
_cell.length_b   1.000
_cell.length_c   1.000
_cell.angle_alpha   90.00
_cell.angle_beta   90.00
_cell.angle_gamma   90.00
#
_symmetry.space_group_name_H-M   'P 1'
#
loop_
_entity.id
_entity.type
_entity.pdbx_description
1 polymer ?
#
loop_
_entity_poly.entity_id
_entity_poly.type
_entity_poly.pdbx_seq_one_letter_code
_entity_poly.pdbx_strand_id
1 'polypeptide(L)'
;MERRQAEDHVRAAQSRTESFGRGRLVSTYSIRHRPGLDVAFVLDGAAGDFQIGMGAASDDYSSVMSLGVDSREGRLHAVGLWTVDGRAEKLTARILLQDRGLIVVEATPLPLAKRPRSLKCWSFLRQDGVDHYSDVVGFVSPELAALPPVPLRTYPR
;
A
#
# COMPACT_ATOMS: atom_id res chain seq x y z
N MET A 1 10.76 5.60 -0.12
CA MET A 1 10.75 5.26 1.31
C MET A 1 12.09 4.60 1.55
N GLU A 2 12.81 5.00 2.59
CA GLU A 2 14.10 4.37 2.90
C GLU A 2 13.89 2.99 3.52
N ARG A 3 14.86 2.07 3.35
CA ARG A 3 14.79 0.70 3.88
C ARG A 3 14.38 0.65 5.34
N ARG A 4 15.01 1.46 6.19
CA ARG A 4 14.72 1.53 7.63
C ARG A 4 13.25 1.88 7.91
N GLN A 5 12.71 2.85 7.17
CA GLN A 5 11.31 3.24 7.31
C GLN A 5 10.35 2.11 6.93
N ALA A 6 10.68 1.32 5.90
CA ALA A 6 9.90 0.15 5.53
C ALA A 6 9.98 -0.95 6.59
N GLU A 7 11.16 -1.21 7.15
CA GLU A 7 11.35 -2.14 8.27
C GLU A 7 10.52 -1.72 9.50
N ASP A 8 10.52 -0.43 9.83
CA ASP A 8 9.75 0.13 10.95
C ASP A 8 8.23 -0.03 10.72
N HIS A 9 7.74 0.27 9.53
CA HIS A 9 6.33 0.07 9.19
C HIS A 9 5.91 -1.41 9.23
N VAL A 10 6.75 -2.32 8.70
CA VAL A 10 6.48 -3.76 8.77
C VAL A 10 6.42 -4.22 10.22
N ARG A 11 7.38 -3.78 11.06
CA ARG A 11 7.42 -4.13 12.49
C ARG A 11 6.21 -3.57 13.25
N ALA A 12 5.80 -2.33 12.96
CA ALA A 12 4.65 -1.71 13.59
C ALA A 12 3.33 -2.37 13.18
N ALA A 13 3.20 -2.78 11.91
CA ALA A 13 2.04 -3.55 11.45
C ALA A 13 1.97 -4.91 12.17
N GLN A 14 3.10 -5.60 12.31
CA GLN A 14 3.20 -6.88 13.01
C GLN A 14 2.81 -6.78 14.49
N SER A 15 3.26 -5.75 15.20
CA SER A 15 2.94 -5.58 16.63
C SER A 15 1.49 -5.19 16.89
N ARG A 16 0.73 -4.84 15.85
CA ARG A 16 -0.64 -4.32 15.93
C ARG A 16 -1.67 -5.20 15.18
N THR A 17 -1.29 -6.41 14.78
CA THR A 17 -2.16 -7.36 14.04
C THR A 17 -3.50 -7.61 14.73
N GLU A 18 -3.52 -7.72 16.06
CA GLU A 18 -4.75 -7.91 16.85
C GLU A 18 -5.73 -6.73 16.77
N SER A 19 -5.27 -5.57 16.29
CA SER A 19 -6.07 -4.36 16.11
C SER A 19 -6.43 -4.09 14.65
N PHE A 20 -6.10 -4.99 13.72
CA PHE A 20 -6.47 -4.80 12.32
C PHE A 20 -7.99 -4.73 12.15
N GLY A 21 -8.43 -3.81 11.28
CA GLY A 21 -9.85 -3.51 11.09
C GLY A 21 -10.52 -2.83 12.29
N ARG A 22 -9.76 -2.51 13.35
CA ARG A 22 -10.22 -1.69 14.46
C ARG A 22 -9.72 -0.26 14.26
N GLY A 23 -10.66 0.66 14.06
CA GLY A 23 -10.37 2.08 13.80
C GLY A 23 -10.64 2.45 12.35
N ARG A 24 -10.06 3.58 11.92
CA ARG A 24 -10.48 4.24 10.68
C ARG A 24 -10.08 3.50 9.40
N LEU A 25 -8.96 2.77 9.40
CA LEU A 25 -8.57 1.92 8.27
C LEU A 25 -9.16 0.52 8.43
N VAL A 26 -10.23 0.24 7.69
CA VAL A 26 -11.01 -0.99 7.81
C VAL A 26 -10.35 -2.14 7.05
N SER A 27 -9.95 -1.89 5.79
CA SER A 27 -9.32 -2.90 4.94
C SER A 27 -8.48 -2.26 3.85
N THR A 28 -7.43 -2.96 3.42
CA THR A 28 -6.62 -2.57 2.26
C THR A 28 -6.59 -3.70 1.26
N TYR A 29 -6.81 -3.36 -0.01
CA TYR A 29 -6.79 -4.31 -1.11
C TYR A 29 -5.73 -3.89 -2.12
N SER A 30 -4.89 -4.84 -2.50
CA SER A 30 -3.95 -4.68 -3.61
C SER A 30 -4.50 -5.41 -4.82
N ILE A 31 -4.62 -4.71 -5.95
CA ILE A 31 -5.21 -5.24 -7.17
C ILE A 31 -4.15 -5.20 -8.26
N ARG A 32 -3.77 -6.38 -8.75
CA ARG A 32 -2.74 -6.48 -9.78
C ARG A 32 -3.38 -6.65 -11.15
N HIS A 33 -2.96 -5.82 -12.10
CA HIS A 33 -3.39 -5.86 -13.50
C HIS A 33 -2.19 -5.70 -14.44
N ARG A 34 -2.37 -5.99 -15.74
CA ARG A 34 -1.31 -5.87 -16.76
C ARG A 34 -0.62 -4.50 -16.73
N PRO A 35 -1.36 -3.38 -16.77
CA PRO A 35 -0.76 -2.06 -16.74
C PRO A 35 -0.27 -1.64 -15.35
N GLY A 36 -0.40 -2.40 -14.26
CA GLY A 36 0.03 -1.81 -12.98
C GLY A 36 -0.40 -2.52 -11.71
N LEU A 37 -0.50 -1.70 -10.66
CA LEU A 37 -0.97 -2.07 -9.34
C LEU A 37 -1.89 -0.95 -8.86
N ASP A 38 -3.12 -1.31 -8.53
CA ASP A 38 -4.02 -0.44 -7.79
C ASP A 38 -4.03 -0.85 -6.33
N VAL A 39 -4.35 0.14 -5.49
CA VAL A 39 -4.61 -0.07 -4.07
C VAL A 39 -5.94 0.58 -3.73
N ALA A 40 -6.83 -0.20 -3.15
CA ALA A 40 -8.10 0.29 -2.61
C ALA A 40 -8.04 0.28 -1.09
N PHE A 41 -8.33 1.44 -0.50
CA PHE A 41 -8.42 1.62 0.95
C PHE A 41 -9.89 1.79 1.34
N VAL A 42 -10.36 0.94 2.25
CA VAL A 42 -11.68 1.06 2.86
C VAL A 42 -11.52 1.73 4.21
N LEU A 43 -12.23 2.84 4.39
CA LEU A 43 -12.18 3.71 5.54
C LEU A 43 -13.53 3.80 6.23
N ASP A 44 -13.51 3.84 7.55
CA ASP A 44 -14.64 4.30 8.36
C ASP A 44 -14.62 5.84 8.41
N GLY A 45 -15.01 6.46 7.30
CA GLY A 45 -15.06 7.91 7.12
C GLY A 45 -13.79 8.55 6.54
N ALA A 46 -13.98 9.69 5.87
CA ALA A 46 -12.93 10.43 5.15
C ALA A 46 -12.58 11.80 5.77
N ALA A 47 -13.04 12.10 7.00
CA ALA A 47 -12.90 13.42 7.61
C ALA A 47 -11.49 13.69 8.18
N GLY A 48 -11.08 14.95 8.15
CA GLY A 48 -9.79 15.43 8.65
C GLY A 48 -8.61 15.15 7.72
N ASP A 49 -7.45 15.66 8.09
CA ASP A 49 -6.20 15.40 7.39
C ASP A 49 -5.60 14.07 7.85
N PHE A 50 -5.05 13.31 6.91
CA PHE A 50 -4.51 11.98 7.17
C PHE A 50 -3.54 11.60 6.07
N GLN A 51 -2.61 10.72 6.40
CA GLN A 51 -1.80 10.01 5.42
C GLN A 51 -2.21 8.55 5.40
N ILE A 52 -2.58 8.03 4.25
CA ILE A 52 -2.86 6.60 4.06
C ILE A 52 -1.93 6.02 3.04
N GLY A 53 -1.45 4.80 3.26
CA GLY A 53 -0.62 4.12 2.29
C GLY A 53 -0.56 2.63 2.48
N MET A 54 -0.23 1.96 1.39
CA MET A 54 0.23 0.59 1.34
C MET A 54 1.70 0.61 0.93
N GLY A 55 2.49 -0.27 1.55
CA GLY A 55 3.81 -0.57 1.08
C GLY A 55 4.00 -2.05 0.73
N ALA A 56 4.97 -2.29 -0.12
CA ALA A 56 5.41 -3.62 -0.52
C ALA A 56 6.94 -3.64 -0.59
N ALA A 57 7.59 -4.60 0.06
CA ALA A 57 9.05 -4.74 0.06
C ALA A 57 9.48 -6.16 -0.35
N SER A 58 10.61 -6.29 -1.04
CA SER A 58 11.27 -7.59 -1.21
C SER A 58 11.68 -8.18 0.13
N ASP A 59 11.95 -9.49 0.16
CA ASP A 59 12.27 -10.16 1.43
C ASP A 59 13.52 -9.60 2.13
N ASP A 60 14.48 -9.09 1.35
CA ASP A 60 15.74 -8.47 1.75
C ASP A 60 15.70 -6.93 1.79
N TYR A 61 14.54 -6.32 1.49
CA TYR A 61 14.34 -4.88 1.36
C TYR A 61 15.19 -4.18 0.28
N SER A 62 15.77 -4.91 -0.68
CA SER A 62 16.45 -4.32 -1.85
C SER A 62 15.50 -3.53 -2.75
N SER A 63 14.22 -3.93 -2.83
CA SER A 63 13.19 -3.18 -3.54
C SER A 63 12.01 -2.89 -2.62
N VAL A 64 11.71 -1.60 -2.43
CA VAL A 64 10.62 -1.11 -1.56
C VAL A 64 9.74 -0.16 -2.36
N MET A 65 8.44 -0.42 -2.39
CA MET A 65 7.44 0.46 -2.99
C MET A 65 6.44 0.92 -1.93
N SER A 66 5.97 2.16 -2.05
CA SER A 66 4.84 2.69 -1.31
C SER A 66 3.90 3.43 -2.25
N LEU A 67 2.60 3.21 -2.09
CA LEU A 67 1.52 3.89 -2.79
C LEU A 67 0.46 4.33 -1.78
N GLY A 68 -0.08 5.54 -1.93
CA GLY A 68 -1.06 6.03 -0.98
C GLY A 68 -1.63 7.39 -1.34
N VAL A 69 -2.25 8.02 -0.34
CA VAL A 69 -2.82 9.36 -0.41
C VAL A 69 -2.37 10.16 0.80
N ASP A 70 -2.08 11.43 0.56
CA ASP A 70 -1.89 12.45 1.58
C ASP A 70 -3.07 13.43 1.52
N SER A 71 -3.88 13.48 2.57
CA SER A 71 -4.98 14.42 2.73
C SER A 71 -4.49 15.62 3.54
N ARG A 72 -4.45 16.79 2.90
CA ARG A 72 -4.04 18.05 3.52
C ARG A 72 -5.03 19.15 3.17
N GLU A 73 -5.46 19.90 4.17
CA GLU A 73 -6.43 21.00 4.00
C GLU A 73 -7.69 20.54 3.24
N GLY A 74 -8.14 19.31 3.50
CA GLY A 74 -9.30 18.70 2.84
C GLY A 74 -9.07 18.30 1.37
N ARG A 75 -7.84 18.34 0.86
CA ARG A 75 -7.48 17.91 -0.49
C ARG A 75 -6.66 16.63 -0.47
N LEU A 76 -7.00 15.72 -1.37
CA LEU A 76 -6.29 14.45 -1.52
C LEU A 76 -5.19 14.55 -2.58
N HIS A 77 -4.00 14.07 -2.25
CA HIS A 77 -2.86 13.97 -3.15
C HIS A 77 -2.37 12.52 -3.22
N ALA A 78 -2.43 11.90 -4.40
CA ALA A 78 -1.82 10.59 -4.60
C ALA A 78 -0.29 10.68 -4.49
N VAL A 79 0.29 9.76 -3.73
CA VAL A 79 1.73 9.68 -3.49
C VAL A 79 2.23 8.29 -3.83
N GLY A 80 3.33 8.24 -4.58
CA GLY A 80 3.94 6.99 -5.03
C GLY A 80 5.45 7.10 -5.02
N LEU A 81 6.12 6.08 -4.48
CA LEU A 81 7.58 6.05 -4.37
C LEU A 81 8.07 4.62 -4.44
N TRP A 82 9.11 4.41 -5.24
CA TRP A 82 9.78 3.12 -5.38
C TRP A 82 11.26 3.30 -5.13
N THR A 83 11.86 2.42 -4.35
CA THR A 83 13.27 2.44 -4.03
C THR A 83 13.85 1.10 -4.46
N VAL A 84 14.88 1.10 -5.31
CA VAL A 84 15.62 -0.10 -5.73
C VAL A 84 17.09 0.09 -5.43
N ASP A 85 17.66 -0.81 -4.64
CA ASP A 85 19.07 -0.77 -4.21
C ASP A 85 19.46 0.61 -3.65
N GLY A 86 18.58 1.17 -2.81
CA GLY A 86 18.75 2.50 -2.20
C GLY A 86 18.45 3.69 -3.11
N ARG A 87 18.15 3.47 -4.40
CA ARG A 87 17.83 4.54 -5.35
C ARG A 87 16.33 4.76 -5.43
N ALA A 88 15.90 5.96 -5.05
CA ALA A 88 14.51 6.37 -5.11
C ALA A 88 14.10 6.82 -6.52
N GLU A 89 12.99 6.28 -7.00
CA GLU A 89 12.28 6.63 -8.23
C GLU A 89 10.85 7.02 -7.87
N LYS A 90 10.43 8.21 -8.31
CA LYS A 90 9.07 8.68 -8.08
C LYS A 90 8.11 7.85 -8.94
N LEU A 91 7.09 7.29 -8.30
CA LEU A 91 5.99 6.68 -9.04
C LEU A 91 4.92 7.72 -9.29
N THR A 92 4.52 7.85 -10.55
CA THR A 92 3.30 8.58 -10.86
C THR A 92 2.13 7.78 -10.31
N ALA A 93 1.32 8.44 -9.47
CA ALA A 93 0.15 7.87 -8.83
C ALA A 93 -1.05 8.79 -9.11
N ARG A 94 -2.24 8.20 -9.25
CA ARG A 94 -3.49 8.95 -9.43
C ARG A 94 -4.61 8.37 -8.58
N ILE A 95 -5.48 9.25 -8.11
CA ILE A 95 -6.73 8.85 -7.44
C ILE A 95 -7.73 8.50 -8.55
N LEU A 96 -8.15 7.25 -8.61
CA LEU A 96 -9.14 6.77 -9.58
C LEU A 96 -10.56 6.99 -9.07
N LEU A 97 -10.77 6.76 -7.78
CA LEU A 97 -12.06 6.84 -7.13
C LEU A 97 -11.90 7.39 -5.72
N GLN A 98 -12.80 8.30 -5.38
CA GLN A 98 -13.02 8.76 -4.01
C GLN A 98 -14.54 8.71 -3.77
N ASP A 99 -14.95 7.84 -2.86
CA ASP A 99 -16.32 7.77 -2.36
C ASP A 99 -16.32 7.64 -0.83
N ARG A 100 -17.48 7.80 -0.20
CA ARG A 100 -17.70 7.84 1.26
C ARG A 100 -17.14 6.60 1.98
N GLY A 101 -15.84 6.61 2.25
CA GLY A 101 -15.13 5.49 2.87
C GLY A 101 -14.34 4.61 1.90
N LEU A 102 -14.20 4.99 0.62
CA LEU A 102 -13.40 4.23 -0.35
C LEU A 102 -12.48 5.18 -1.11
N ILE A 103 -11.18 4.86 -1.11
CA ILE A 103 -10.18 5.57 -1.92
C ILE A 103 -9.45 4.53 -2.76
N VAL A 104 -9.48 4.69 -4.08
CA VAL A 104 -8.73 3.84 -5.01
C VAL A 104 -7.62 4.66 -5.65
N VAL A 105 -6.39 4.19 -5.50
CA VAL A 105 -5.18 4.80 -6.04
C VAL A 105 -4.53 3.85 -7.02
N GLU A 106 -4.25 4.34 -8.22
CA GLU A 106 -3.44 3.64 -9.21
C GLU A 106 -2.00 4.12 -9.15
N ALA A 107 -1.05 3.19 -9.19
CA ALA A 107 0.34 3.45 -9.52
C ALA A 107 0.62 3.15 -10.99
N THR A 108 1.50 3.95 -11.59
CA THR A 108 2.01 3.71 -12.95
C THR A 108 2.64 2.31 -13.07
N PRO A 109 2.50 1.66 -14.24
CA PRO A 109 3.07 0.34 -14.50
C PRO A 109 4.53 0.20 -14.07
N LEU A 110 4.78 -0.69 -13.10
CA LEU A 110 6.13 -1.12 -12.79
C LEU A 110 6.56 -2.29 -13.69
N PRO A 111 7.80 -2.31 -14.23
CA PRO A 111 8.31 -3.44 -14.99
C PRO A 111 8.27 -4.72 -14.16
N LEU A 112 7.60 -5.77 -14.67
CA LEU A 112 7.46 -7.05 -13.97
C LEU A 112 8.80 -7.65 -13.50
N ALA A 113 9.86 -7.48 -14.29
CA ALA A 113 11.19 -8.00 -14.02
C ALA A 113 11.88 -7.38 -12.79
N LYS A 114 11.49 -6.17 -12.40
CA LYS A 114 12.04 -5.47 -11.24
C LYS A 114 11.13 -5.58 -10.01
N ARG A 115 10.00 -6.29 -10.12
CA ARG A 115 9.09 -6.52 -9.00
C ARG A 115 9.62 -7.68 -8.15
N PRO A 116 9.57 -7.59 -6.82
CA PRO A 116 9.96 -8.70 -5.95
C PRO A 116 9.05 -9.93 -6.16
N ARG A 117 9.64 -11.13 -6.15
CA ARG A 117 8.92 -12.40 -6.32
C ARG A 117 8.15 -12.85 -5.05
N SER A 118 8.55 -12.31 -3.90
CA SER A 118 7.93 -12.49 -2.58
C SER A 118 7.92 -11.12 -1.93
N LEU A 119 6.74 -10.64 -1.57
CA LEU A 119 6.53 -9.26 -1.11
C LEU A 119 6.04 -9.25 0.32
N LYS A 120 6.76 -8.55 1.20
CA LYS A 120 6.26 -8.10 2.49
C LYS A 120 5.32 -6.94 2.26
N CYS A 121 4.06 -7.06 2.66
CA CYS A 121 3.08 -5.97 2.52
C CYS A 121 2.62 -5.44 3.88
N TRP A 122 2.36 -4.14 3.92
CA TRP A 122 1.72 -3.46 5.05
C TRP A 122 0.81 -2.36 4.54
N SER A 123 -0.16 -1.95 5.37
CA SER A 123 -0.96 -0.76 5.14
C SER A 123 -1.07 0.05 6.42
N PHE A 124 -1.21 1.36 6.30
CA PHE A 124 -1.40 2.24 7.43
C PHE A 124 -2.29 3.42 7.06
N LEU A 125 -3.01 3.94 8.04
CA LEU A 125 -3.58 5.29 8.05
C LEU A 125 -3.04 6.01 9.28
N ARG A 126 -2.38 7.13 9.05
CA ARG A 126 -1.89 8.04 10.08
C ARG A 126 -2.80 9.26 10.16
N GLN A 127 -3.35 9.52 11.33
CA GLN A 127 -4.13 10.72 11.61
C GLN A 127 -3.86 11.16 13.04
N ASP A 128 -3.64 12.47 13.25
CA ASP A 128 -3.43 13.05 14.58
C ASP A 128 -2.35 12.33 15.42
N GLY A 129 -1.29 11.85 14.75
CA GLY A 129 -0.20 11.11 15.38
C GLY A 129 -0.49 9.63 15.70
N VAL A 130 -1.67 9.13 15.34
CA VAL A 130 -2.09 7.74 15.55
C VAL A 130 -2.05 6.96 14.24
N ASP A 131 -1.37 5.81 14.26
CA ASP A 131 -1.33 4.87 13.14
C ASP A 131 -2.34 3.73 13.33
N HIS A 132 -3.25 3.60 12.37
CA HIS A 132 -4.18 2.48 12.19
C HIS A 132 -3.64 1.56 11.10
N TYR A 133 -3.71 0.25 11.30
CA TYR A 133 -3.19 -0.75 10.35
C TYR A 133 -4.30 -1.69 9.91
N SER A 134 -4.20 -2.22 8.69
CA SER A 134 -5.06 -3.28 8.19
C SER A 134 -4.28 -4.34 7.42
N ASP A 135 -4.87 -5.51 7.27
CA ASP A 135 -4.32 -6.53 6.39
C ASP A 135 -4.39 -6.05 4.92
N VAL A 136 -3.46 -6.54 4.10
CA VAL A 136 -3.37 -6.20 2.67
C VAL A 136 -3.84 -7.37 1.83
N VAL A 137 -5.13 -7.42 1.55
CA VAL A 137 -5.71 -8.53 0.80
C VAL A 137 -5.35 -8.41 -0.68
N GLY A 138 -4.87 -9.50 -1.25
CA GLY A 138 -4.37 -9.56 -2.62
C GLY A 138 -5.40 -10.05 -3.64
N PHE A 139 -5.57 -9.30 -4.73
CA PHE A 139 -6.35 -9.72 -5.89
C PHE A 139 -5.54 -9.64 -7.17
N VAL A 140 -5.80 -10.57 -8.09
CA VAL A 140 -5.20 -10.60 -9.42
C VAL A 140 -6.32 -10.43 -10.44
N SER A 141 -6.17 -9.52 -11.40
CA SER A 141 -7.16 -9.30 -12.44
C SER A 141 -7.38 -10.57 -13.26
N PRO A 142 -8.60 -10.82 -13.78
CA PRO A 142 -8.89 -12.02 -14.57
C PRO A 142 -7.90 -12.25 -15.73
N GLU A 143 -7.45 -11.18 -16.39
CA GLU A 143 -6.49 -11.22 -17.50
C GLU A 143 -5.09 -11.74 -17.13
N LEU A 144 -4.79 -11.80 -15.83
CA LEU A 144 -3.53 -12.28 -15.25
C LEU A 144 -3.71 -13.58 -14.46
N ALA A 145 -4.93 -14.10 -14.32
CA ALA A 145 -5.24 -15.25 -13.48
C ALA A 145 -4.50 -16.54 -13.91
N ALA A 146 -4.11 -16.64 -15.17
CA ALA A 146 -3.32 -17.76 -15.71
C ALA A 146 -1.81 -17.64 -15.43
N LEU A 147 -1.32 -16.50 -14.96
CA LEU A 147 0.08 -16.35 -14.55
C LEU A 147 0.31 -17.02 -13.19
N PRO A 148 1.54 -17.49 -12.90
CA PRO A 148 1.84 -18.04 -11.58
C PRO A 148 1.54 -17.00 -10.49
N PRO A 149 0.91 -17.42 -9.38
CA PRO A 149 0.61 -16.50 -8.29
C PRO A 149 1.92 -15.91 -7.76
N VAL A 150 1.95 -14.59 -7.61
CA VAL A 150 2.99 -13.95 -6.79
C VAL A 150 2.45 -13.90 -5.38
N PRO A 151 3.00 -14.67 -4.44
CA PRO A 151 2.52 -14.68 -3.08
C PRO A 151 2.76 -13.29 -2.49
N LEU A 152 1.66 -12.59 -2.22
CA LEU A 152 1.67 -11.44 -1.34
C LEU A 152 1.82 -12.00 0.07
N ARG A 153 3.02 -11.88 0.64
CA ARG A 153 3.21 -12.11 2.06
C ARG A 153 2.75 -10.84 2.74
N THR A 154 1.44 -10.78 2.97
CA THR A 154 0.99 -10.01 4.10
C THR A 154 1.72 -10.59 5.31
N TYR A 155 2.31 -9.75 6.14
CA TYR A 155 2.83 -10.19 7.42
C TYR A 155 1.74 -10.00 8.50
N PRO A 156 0.68 -10.82 8.49
CA PRO A 156 -0.01 -11.20 9.71
C PRO A 156 0.21 -12.71 9.90
N ARG A 157 1.25 -13.05 10.67
CA ARG A 157 1.31 -14.25 11.49
C ARG A 157 2.07 -13.93 12.75
#